data_AF-A0A398D1X4-F1
#
_entry.id   AF-A0A398D1X4-F1
#
_cell.length_a   1.000
_cell.length_b   1.000
_cell.length_c   1.000
_cell.angle_alpha   90.00
_cell.angle_beta   90.00
_cell.angle_gamma   90.00
#
_symmetry.space_group_name_H-M   'P 1'
#
loop_
_entity.id
_entity.type
_entity.pdbx_description
1 polymer ?
#
loop_
_entity_poly.entity_id
_entity_poly.type
_entity_poly.pdbx_seq_one_letter_code
_entity_poly.pdbx_strand_id
1 'polypeptide(L)'
;MGASLVALFARVGGGIYTKAADVGADLVGKVEAGIPEDDPRNPASIADNVGDNVGDVAGMGADLYESYVGAILAADILGYWFARQHGIADALLPVRYVYYIVAAGLMFSLMAVLLVKLLSRSDRFSPESLLRYGSIGASVALVAASIPLSFGVFGDMKAGSAVTVGVVSGVLIGLASEYFTSSRPVAQIALASKSGAATNILSGMSAGMRSVVIPVVVISAALLTAYAGLGMYGIALAGVGMLGTLGISLSVDAYGPIADNAGGIAELTGQLPIVRERTDQLDSLGNTTAAMGKGFAVGSAALTSLALFSSFAQAMNLPVLDVLDPRVVAGMFLGSVLPFWFSALLIEAVGSTAMLMVAEVRRQFREIPGLLQGLAASDPNACIAIST
;
A
#
# COMPACT_ATOMS: atom_id res chain seq x y z
N MET A 1 14.57 10.48 -2.13
CA MET A 1 15.32 10.97 -0.94
C MET A 1 14.47 11.91 -0.09
N GLY A 2 14.20 13.15 -0.52
CA GLY A 2 13.37 14.07 0.28
C GLY A 2 11.96 13.53 0.56
N ALA A 3 11.25 13.10 -0.49
CA ALA A 3 9.95 12.43 -0.35
C ALA A 3 10.02 11.18 0.54
N SER A 4 11.09 10.38 0.42
CA SER A 4 11.25 9.09 1.12
C SER A 4 11.42 9.28 2.62
N LEU A 5 12.18 10.31 3.02
CA LEU A 5 12.37 10.64 4.42
C LEU A 5 11.06 11.10 5.06
N VAL A 6 10.31 11.97 4.38
CA VAL A 6 9.01 12.44 4.86
C VAL A 6 8.00 11.29 4.92
N ALA A 7 7.94 10.46 3.89
CA ALA A 7 7.06 9.29 3.83
C ALA A 7 7.37 8.30 4.95
N LEU A 8 8.65 8.05 5.26
CA LEU A 8 9.07 7.21 6.38
C LEU A 8 8.49 7.72 7.71
N PHE A 9 8.67 9.00 8.02
CA PHE A 9 8.13 9.56 9.26
C PHE A 9 6.60 9.61 9.27
N ALA A 10 5.95 9.94 8.14
CA ALA A 10 4.50 9.95 8.04
C ALA A 10 3.89 8.56 8.26
N ARG A 11 4.46 7.52 7.63
CA ARG A 11 4.03 6.12 7.79
C ARG A 11 4.30 5.60 9.19
N VAL A 12 5.48 5.86 9.74
CA VAL A 12 5.84 5.38 11.09
C VAL A 12 5.03 6.09 12.16
N GLY A 13 5.01 7.42 12.15
CA GLY A 13 4.29 8.22 13.14
C GLY A 13 2.79 7.98 13.05
N GLY A 14 2.21 8.09 11.86
CA GLY A 14 0.78 7.83 11.65
C GLY A 14 0.41 6.37 11.95
N GLY A 15 1.27 5.41 11.61
CA GLY A 15 1.08 3.98 11.91
C GLY A 15 1.10 3.66 13.40
N ILE A 16 2.00 4.28 14.17
CA ILE A 16 2.02 4.14 15.64
C ILE A 16 0.76 4.75 16.25
N TYR A 17 0.36 5.94 15.78
CA TYR A 17 -0.84 6.62 16.24
C TYR A 17 -2.09 5.76 16.04
N THR A 18 -2.37 5.33 14.79
CA THR A 18 -3.58 4.55 14.46
C THR A 18 -3.59 3.21 15.17
N LYS A 19 -2.50 2.42 15.09
CA LYS A 19 -2.51 1.06 15.64
C LYS A 19 -2.47 0.99 17.15
N ALA A 20 -1.98 2.02 17.84
CA ALA A 20 -2.14 2.10 19.29
C ALA A 20 -3.58 2.41 19.71
N ALA A 21 -4.27 3.29 18.97
CA ALA A 21 -5.67 3.65 19.22
C ALA A 21 -6.62 2.47 18.91
N ASP A 22 -6.50 1.89 17.71
CA ASP A 22 -7.21 0.71 17.22
C ASP A 22 -7.15 -0.45 18.23
N VAL A 23 -5.94 -0.90 18.60
CA VAL A 23 -5.75 -1.99 19.57
C VAL A 23 -6.35 -1.66 20.94
N GLY A 24 -6.21 -0.42 21.40
CA GLY A 24 -6.76 0.01 22.69
C GLY A 24 -8.29 0.06 22.70
N ALA A 25 -8.88 0.57 21.62
CA ALA A 25 -10.32 0.68 21.44
C ALA A 25 -10.94 -0.72 21.35
N ASP A 26 -10.42 -1.58 20.47
CA ASP A 26 -10.98 -2.89 20.20
C ASP A 26 -10.81 -3.87 21.36
N LEU A 27 -9.65 -3.89 22.01
CA LEU A 27 -9.39 -4.82 23.10
C LEU A 27 -10.31 -4.51 24.29
N VAL A 28 -10.37 -3.25 24.73
CA VAL A 28 -11.17 -2.91 25.91
C VAL A 28 -12.66 -2.83 25.58
N GLY A 29 -13.02 -2.29 24.41
CA GLY A 29 -14.40 -2.18 23.96
C GLY A 29 -15.03 -3.54 23.68
N LYS A 30 -14.53 -4.25 22.66
CA LYS A 30 -15.16 -5.49 22.16
C LYS A 30 -14.88 -6.69 23.04
N VAL A 31 -13.63 -6.87 23.49
CA VAL A 31 -13.21 -8.09 24.21
C VAL A 31 -13.51 -8.02 25.70
N GLU A 32 -13.27 -6.88 26.35
CA GLU A 32 -13.44 -6.76 27.81
C GLU A 32 -14.83 -6.25 28.21
N ALA A 33 -15.30 -5.16 27.60
CA ALA A 33 -16.56 -4.51 27.96
C ALA A 33 -17.77 -5.08 27.19
N GLY A 34 -17.55 -5.75 26.06
CA GLY A 34 -18.61 -6.31 25.22
C GLY A 34 -19.51 -5.26 24.56
N ILE A 35 -18.99 -4.06 24.34
CA ILE A 35 -19.67 -2.99 23.61
C ILE A 35 -19.34 -3.09 22.10
N PRO A 36 -20.20 -2.52 21.22
CA PRO A 36 -19.91 -2.43 19.79
C PRO A 36 -18.54 -1.77 19.50
N GLU A 37 -18.01 -2.09 18.32
CA GLU A 37 -16.88 -1.37 17.71
C GLU A 37 -17.29 0.08 17.42
N ASP A 38 -16.35 1.03 17.54
CA ASP A 38 -16.62 2.48 17.40
C ASP A 38 -17.69 3.08 18.34
N ASP A 39 -18.06 2.38 19.42
CA ASP A 39 -19.10 2.87 20.33
C ASP A 39 -18.71 4.22 20.98
N PRO A 40 -19.62 5.21 21.06
CA PRO A 40 -19.33 6.53 21.62
C PRO A 40 -18.93 6.54 23.10
N ARG A 41 -19.23 5.46 23.83
CA ARG A 41 -18.80 5.28 25.22
C ARG A 41 -17.30 5.00 25.32
N ASN A 42 -16.69 4.48 24.27
CA ASN A 42 -15.27 4.18 24.24
C ASN A 42 -14.46 5.46 23.95
N PRO A 43 -13.62 5.95 24.89
CA PRO A 43 -12.83 7.17 24.67
C PRO A 43 -11.81 7.04 23.54
N ALA A 44 -11.42 5.82 23.16
CA ALA A 44 -10.43 5.61 22.10
C ALA A 44 -11.02 5.68 20.67
N SER A 45 -12.34 5.56 20.47
CA SER A 45 -12.96 5.51 19.13
C SER A 45 -12.63 6.75 18.27
N ILE A 46 -12.54 7.93 18.89
CA ILE A 46 -12.15 9.16 18.15
C ILE A 46 -10.68 9.10 17.74
N ALA A 47 -9.80 8.64 18.63
CA ALA A 47 -8.38 8.50 18.30
C ALA A 47 -8.18 7.47 17.20
N ASP A 48 -8.98 6.40 17.18
CA ASP A 48 -8.97 5.37 16.15
C ASP A 48 -9.33 5.94 14.77
N ASN A 49 -10.50 6.57 14.65
CA ASN A 49 -10.99 7.19 13.42
C ASN A 49 -10.05 8.30 12.91
N VAL A 50 -9.47 9.11 13.82
CA VAL A 50 -8.41 10.07 13.45
C VAL A 50 -7.18 9.34 12.91
N GLY A 51 -6.83 8.21 13.51
CA GLY A 51 -5.74 7.35 13.09
C GLY A 51 -5.84 6.90 11.65
N ASP A 52 -7.01 6.49 11.17
CA ASP A 52 -7.15 6.06 9.76
C ASP A 52 -6.84 7.19 8.79
N ASN A 53 -7.18 8.43 9.14
CA ASN A 53 -6.84 9.60 8.34
C ASN A 53 -5.34 9.93 8.40
N VAL A 54 -4.71 9.83 9.59
CA VAL A 54 -3.30 10.19 9.78
C VAL A 54 -2.34 9.11 9.23
N GLY A 55 -2.61 7.84 9.52
CA GLY A 55 -1.80 6.71 9.11
C GLY A 55 -2.18 6.18 7.73
N ASP A 56 -3.45 5.78 7.58
CA ASP A 56 -3.90 5.03 6.42
C ASP A 56 -4.25 5.92 5.24
N VAL A 57 -4.52 7.22 5.42
CA VAL A 57 -4.63 8.18 4.31
C VAL A 57 -3.32 8.97 4.11
N ALA A 58 -2.91 9.77 5.09
CA ALA A 58 -1.77 10.67 4.89
C ALA A 58 -0.43 9.92 4.75
N GLY A 59 -0.19 8.92 5.61
CA GLY A 59 1.00 8.06 5.52
C GLY A 59 1.05 7.27 4.21
N MET A 60 -0.05 6.62 3.82
CA MET A 60 -0.15 5.88 2.55
C MET A 60 0.02 6.79 1.33
N GLY A 61 -0.59 7.98 1.33
CA GLY A 61 -0.44 8.95 0.25
C GLY A 61 1.01 9.39 0.06
N ALA A 62 1.74 9.63 1.15
CA ALA A 62 3.16 9.96 1.10
C ALA A 62 4.04 8.80 0.60
N ASP A 63 3.74 7.57 1.03
CA ASP A 63 4.43 6.33 0.63
C ASP A 63 4.31 6.07 -0.88
N LEU A 64 3.09 6.14 -1.41
CA LEU A 64 2.85 5.95 -2.84
C LEU A 64 3.36 7.13 -3.69
N TYR A 65 3.28 8.37 -3.18
CA TYR A 65 3.90 9.52 -3.83
C TYR A 65 5.40 9.34 -3.99
N GLU A 66 6.08 8.90 -2.93
CA GLU A 66 7.51 8.66 -3.00
C GLU A 66 7.86 7.53 -3.97
N SER A 67 7.13 6.41 -3.91
CA SER A 67 7.33 5.30 -4.82
C SER A 67 7.23 5.74 -6.29
N TYR A 68 6.23 6.59 -6.59
CA TYR A 68 6.00 7.15 -7.91
C TYR A 68 7.16 8.02 -8.40
N VAL A 69 7.57 8.99 -7.58
CA VAL A 69 8.69 9.89 -7.89
C VAL A 69 9.99 9.11 -7.99
N GLY A 70 10.21 8.13 -7.11
CA GLY A 70 11.38 7.26 -7.12
C GLY A 70 11.51 6.47 -8.41
N ALA A 71 10.41 5.85 -8.88
CA ALA A 71 10.39 5.10 -10.13
C ALA A 71 10.70 5.99 -11.35
N ILE A 72 10.09 7.18 -11.41
CA ILE A 72 10.33 8.15 -12.49
C ILE A 72 11.79 8.59 -12.51
N LEU A 73 12.33 9.03 -11.36
CA LEU A 73 13.72 9.49 -11.28
C LEU A 73 14.73 8.38 -11.60
N ALA A 74 14.47 7.15 -11.16
CA ALA A 74 15.32 6.00 -11.51
C ALA A 74 15.31 5.75 -13.03
N ALA A 75 14.15 5.85 -13.68
CA ALA A 75 14.02 5.71 -15.12
C ALA A 75 14.64 6.87 -15.89
N ASP A 76 14.59 8.10 -15.37
CA ASP A 76 15.24 9.27 -15.98
C ASP A 76 16.76 9.13 -15.98
N ILE A 77 17.35 8.78 -14.83
CA ILE A 77 18.80 8.60 -14.68
C ILE A 77 19.27 7.47 -15.61
N LEU A 78 18.63 6.30 -15.55
CA LEU A 78 19.03 5.17 -16.38
C LEU A 78 18.71 5.38 -17.86
N GLY A 79 17.66 6.10 -18.20
CA GLY A 79 17.31 6.45 -19.57
C GLY A 79 18.37 7.37 -20.20
N TYR A 80 18.84 8.37 -19.45
CA TYR A 80 19.94 9.22 -19.89
C TYR A 80 21.21 8.40 -20.16
N TRP A 81 21.60 7.52 -19.24
CA TRP A 81 22.78 6.67 -19.42
C TRP A 81 22.62 5.67 -20.56
N PHE A 82 21.43 5.08 -20.71
CA PHE A 82 21.10 4.18 -21.81
C PHE A 82 21.31 4.86 -23.16
N ALA A 83 20.83 6.09 -23.32
CA ALA A 83 21.03 6.85 -24.55
C ALA A 83 22.50 7.09 -24.87
N ARG A 84 23.31 7.47 -23.86
CA ARG A 84 24.75 7.71 -24.06
C ARG A 84 25.50 6.43 -24.44
N GLN A 85 25.18 5.30 -23.81
CA GLN A 85 25.81 4.02 -24.09
C GLN A 85 25.47 3.47 -25.49
N HIS A 86 24.26 3.74 -25.99
CA HIS A 86 23.79 3.26 -27.29
C HIS A 86 23.95 4.30 -28.42
N GLY A 87 24.60 5.44 -28.16
CA GLY A 87 24.86 6.47 -29.16
C GLY A 87 23.60 7.17 -29.70
N ILE A 88 22.53 7.23 -28.91
CA ILE A 88 21.31 7.97 -29.29
C ILE A 88 21.66 9.47 -29.30
N ALA A 89 21.48 10.11 -30.46
CA ALA A 89 21.90 11.50 -30.68
C ALA A 89 21.28 12.49 -29.66
N ASP A 90 20.02 12.25 -29.28
CA ASP A 90 19.34 13.00 -28.24
C ASP A 90 19.29 12.18 -26.93
N ALA A 91 20.19 12.53 -26.00
CA ALA A 91 20.29 11.86 -24.71
C ALA A 91 19.04 11.99 -23.82
N LEU A 92 18.15 12.94 -24.12
CA LEU A 92 16.91 13.15 -23.38
C LEU A 92 15.72 12.42 -24.03
N LEU A 93 15.91 11.75 -25.17
CA LEU A 93 14.85 10.98 -25.83
C LEU A 93 14.23 9.91 -24.89
N PRO A 94 15.00 9.07 -24.16
CA PRO A 94 14.40 8.08 -23.27
C PRO A 94 13.78 8.70 -22.02
N VAL A 95 14.32 9.82 -21.55
CA VAL A 95 13.72 10.59 -20.43
C VAL A 95 12.34 11.10 -20.84
N ARG A 96 12.19 11.69 -22.03
CA ARG A 96 10.89 12.14 -22.53
C ARG A 96 9.87 11.01 -22.68
N TYR A 97 10.32 9.81 -23.05
CA TYR A 97 9.44 8.64 -23.11
C TYR A 97 8.83 8.30 -21.75
N VAL A 98 9.60 8.38 -20.66
CA VAL A 98 9.10 8.17 -19.28
C VAL A 98 7.93 9.12 -19.00
N TYR A 99 8.09 10.40 -19.32
CA TYR A 99 7.04 11.40 -19.12
C TYR A 99 5.82 11.20 -20.02
N TYR A 100 5.97 10.65 -21.23
CA TYR A 100 4.82 10.29 -22.06
C TYR A 100 3.99 9.16 -21.44
N ILE A 101 4.66 8.15 -20.85
CA ILE A 101 4.00 7.06 -20.14
C ILE A 101 3.32 7.55 -18.87
N VAL A 102 3.98 8.41 -18.10
CA VAL A 102 3.42 9.07 -16.91
C VAL A 102 2.19 9.89 -17.26
N ALA A 103 2.27 10.74 -18.29
CA ALA A 103 1.15 11.57 -18.72
C ALA A 103 -0.05 10.73 -19.22
N ALA A 104 0.22 9.68 -20.00
CA ALA A 104 -0.81 8.76 -20.46
C ALA A 104 -1.47 8.03 -19.27
N GLY A 105 -0.67 7.53 -18.32
CA GLY A 105 -1.14 6.84 -17.14
C GLY A 105 -2.02 7.72 -16.23
N LEU A 106 -1.62 8.98 -16.01
CA LEU A 106 -2.43 9.96 -15.29
C LEU A 106 -3.73 10.28 -16.03
N MET A 107 -3.68 10.46 -17.35
CA MET A 107 -4.87 10.71 -18.17
C MET A 107 -5.87 9.55 -18.08
N PHE A 108 -5.41 8.30 -18.24
CA PHE A 108 -6.26 7.12 -18.13
C PHE A 108 -6.78 6.90 -16.72
N SER A 109 -6.00 7.21 -15.69
CA SER A 109 -6.45 7.20 -14.30
C SER A 109 -7.59 8.19 -14.08
N LEU A 110 -7.47 9.42 -14.57
CA LEU A 110 -8.52 10.44 -14.49
C LEU A 110 -9.79 9.99 -15.23
N MET A 111 -9.65 9.45 -16.44
CA MET A 111 -10.78 8.91 -17.19
C MET A 111 -11.47 7.76 -16.47
N ALA A 112 -10.69 6.85 -15.85
CA ALA A 112 -11.22 5.75 -15.07
C ALA A 112 -11.99 6.22 -13.83
N VAL A 113 -11.44 7.18 -13.07
CA VAL A 113 -12.13 7.79 -11.91
C VAL A 113 -13.45 8.44 -12.35
N LEU A 114 -13.45 9.19 -13.46
CA LEU A 114 -14.66 9.81 -14.00
C LEU A 114 -15.69 8.76 -14.42
N LEU A 115 -15.26 7.68 -15.07
CA LEU A 115 -16.13 6.59 -15.48
C LEU A 115 -16.75 5.87 -14.27
N VAL A 116 -15.94 5.55 -13.25
CA VAL A 116 -16.40 4.95 -11.99
C VAL A 116 -17.46 5.84 -11.34
N LYS A 117 -17.21 7.16 -11.25
CA LYS A 117 -18.15 8.14 -10.68
C LYS A 117 -19.45 8.26 -11.47
N LEU A 118 -19.42 8.08 -12.79
CA LEU A 118 -20.62 8.10 -13.63
C LEU A 118 -21.43 6.81 -13.47
N LEU A 119 -20.76 5.66 -13.44
CA LEU A 119 -21.40 4.35 -13.35
C LEU A 119 -21.92 4.02 -11.94
N SER A 120 -21.29 4.59 -10.90
CA SER A 120 -21.73 4.45 -9.50
C SER A 120 -23.09 5.08 -9.21
N ARG A 121 -23.65 5.87 -10.14
CA ARG A 121 -25.02 6.39 -10.07
C ARG A 121 -26.08 5.37 -10.43
N SER A 122 -25.69 4.19 -10.90
CA SER A 122 -26.60 3.11 -11.26
C SER A 122 -26.38 1.89 -10.37
N ASP A 123 -27.47 1.24 -9.95
CA ASP A 123 -27.42 0.02 -9.14
C ASP A 123 -27.00 -1.23 -9.92
N ARG A 124 -26.51 -1.06 -11.15
CA ARG A 124 -26.14 -2.16 -12.05
C ARG A 124 -24.82 -2.84 -11.69
N PHE A 125 -23.95 -2.15 -10.97
CA PHE A 125 -22.61 -2.63 -10.65
C PHE A 125 -22.36 -2.53 -9.15
N SER A 126 -21.77 -3.56 -8.56
CA SER A 126 -21.30 -3.49 -7.17
C SER A 126 -20.10 -2.53 -7.07
N PRO A 127 -19.88 -1.89 -5.90
CA PRO A 127 -18.71 -1.05 -5.66
C PRO A 127 -17.38 -1.76 -5.99
N GLU A 128 -17.25 -3.01 -5.54
CA GLU A 128 -16.10 -3.88 -5.83
C GLU A 128 -15.84 -4.01 -7.34
N SER A 129 -16.88 -4.32 -8.12
CA SER A 129 -16.77 -4.48 -9.56
C SER A 129 -16.34 -3.18 -10.23
N LEU A 130 -16.89 -2.03 -9.80
CA LEU A 130 -16.55 -0.73 -10.37
C LEU A 130 -15.09 -0.36 -10.12
N LEU A 131 -14.62 -0.51 -8.88
CA LEU A 131 -13.22 -0.21 -8.52
C LEU A 131 -12.26 -1.13 -9.29
N ARG A 132 -12.59 -2.42 -9.39
CA ARG A 132 -11.80 -3.41 -10.14
C ARG A 132 -11.75 -3.10 -11.64
N TYR A 133 -12.90 -2.88 -12.27
CA TYR A 133 -12.96 -2.56 -13.70
C TYR A 133 -12.31 -1.21 -14.02
N GLY A 134 -12.42 -0.23 -13.12
CA GLY A 134 -11.72 1.05 -13.24
C GLY A 134 -10.20 0.88 -13.29
N SER A 135 -9.63 0.18 -12.30
CA SER A 135 -8.18 -0.06 -12.22
C SER A 135 -7.64 -0.92 -13.36
N ILE A 136 -8.33 -2.03 -13.69
CA ILE A 136 -7.93 -2.90 -14.80
C ILE A 136 -8.08 -2.15 -16.14
N GLY A 137 -9.17 -1.40 -16.32
CA GLY A 137 -9.43 -0.62 -17.54
C GLY A 137 -8.34 0.42 -17.81
N ALA A 138 -7.95 1.19 -16.78
CA ALA A 138 -6.83 2.13 -16.88
C ALA A 138 -5.51 1.41 -17.24
N SER A 139 -5.27 0.24 -16.64
CA SER A 139 -4.06 -0.55 -16.89
C SER A 139 -4.01 -1.07 -18.33
N VAL A 140 -5.13 -1.58 -18.85
CA VAL A 140 -5.25 -2.02 -20.26
C VAL A 140 -5.05 -0.84 -21.21
N ALA A 141 -5.65 0.32 -20.91
CA ALA A 141 -5.48 1.52 -21.71
C ALA A 141 -4.01 1.99 -21.76
N LEU A 142 -3.31 1.95 -20.62
CA LEU A 142 -1.89 2.28 -20.56
C LEU A 142 -1.03 1.31 -21.37
N VAL A 143 -1.28 0.00 -21.28
CA VAL A 143 -0.61 -1.01 -22.11
C VAL A 143 -0.83 -0.72 -23.59
N ALA A 144 -2.08 -0.48 -23.99
CA ALA A 144 -2.44 -0.19 -25.38
C ALA A 144 -1.76 1.08 -25.92
N ALA A 145 -1.54 2.10 -25.08
CA ALA A 145 -0.83 3.31 -25.45
C ALA A 145 0.71 3.14 -25.46
N SER A 146 1.25 2.33 -24.56
CA SER A 146 2.70 2.20 -24.36
C SER A 146 3.44 1.69 -25.60
N ILE A 147 2.82 0.80 -26.38
CA ILE A 147 3.40 0.16 -27.56
C ILE A 147 3.51 1.14 -28.75
N PRO A 148 2.43 1.82 -29.21
CA PRO A 148 2.54 2.85 -30.24
C PRO A 148 3.48 4.00 -29.85
N LEU A 149 3.47 4.42 -28.59
CA LEU A 149 4.39 5.45 -28.10
C LEU A 149 5.85 4.99 -28.21
N SER A 150 6.14 3.73 -27.88
CA SER A 150 7.48 3.14 -28.03
C SER A 150 7.93 3.18 -29.49
N PHE A 151 7.07 2.74 -30.41
CA PHE A 151 7.37 2.77 -31.84
C PHE A 151 7.63 4.19 -32.34
N GLY A 152 6.81 5.16 -31.93
CA GLY A 152 6.96 6.55 -32.36
C GLY A 152 8.25 7.21 -31.86
N VAL A 153 8.76 6.80 -30.69
CA VAL A 153 9.95 7.40 -30.07
C VAL A 153 11.23 6.66 -30.45
N PHE A 154 11.23 5.33 -30.42
CA PHE A 154 12.44 4.51 -30.59
C PHE A 154 12.46 3.70 -31.90
N GLY A 155 11.36 3.65 -32.64
CA GLY A 155 11.23 2.80 -33.82
C GLY A 155 11.05 1.31 -33.51
N ASP A 156 10.94 0.93 -32.23
CA ASP A 156 10.69 -0.45 -31.79
C ASP A 156 9.71 -0.55 -30.61
N MET A 157 9.35 -1.77 -30.24
CA MET A 157 8.39 -2.06 -29.16
C MET A 157 9.06 -2.29 -27.79
N LYS A 158 10.39 -2.27 -27.69
CA LYS A 158 11.08 -2.78 -26.51
C LYS A 158 10.74 -1.96 -25.26
N ALA A 159 10.71 -0.63 -25.39
CA ALA A 159 10.36 0.25 -24.27
C ALA A 159 8.91 0.05 -23.83
N GLY A 160 7.98 -0.03 -24.79
CA GLY A 160 6.56 -0.30 -24.50
C GLY A 160 6.33 -1.69 -23.90
N SER A 161 7.10 -2.70 -24.32
CA SER A 161 7.03 -4.04 -23.75
C SER A 161 7.52 -4.07 -22.30
N ALA A 162 8.56 -3.31 -21.94
CA ALA A 162 9.03 -3.18 -20.57
C ALA A 162 7.98 -2.53 -19.66
N VAL A 163 7.34 -1.45 -20.13
CA VAL A 163 6.20 -0.81 -19.44
C VAL A 163 5.06 -1.81 -19.25
N THR A 164 4.72 -2.56 -20.29
CA THR A 164 3.66 -3.58 -20.25
C THR A 164 3.96 -4.67 -19.22
N VAL A 165 5.20 -5.16 -19.15
CA VAL A 165 5.65 -6.12 -18.14
C VAL A 165 5.42 -5.57 -16.73
N GLY A 166 5.76 -4.29 -16.51
CA GLY A 166 5.49 -3.58 -15.26
C GLY A 166 4.01 -3.55 -14.86
N VAL A 167 3.16 -3.10 -15.79
CA VAL A 167 1.70 -3.00 -15.59
C VAL A 167 1.11 -4.38 -15.27
N VAL A 168 1.43 -5.39 -16.08
CA VAL A 168 0.93 -6.77 -15.88
C VAL A 168 1.39 -7.32 -14.53
N SER A 169 2.65 -7.08 -14.15
CA SER A 169 3.18 -7.51 -12.87
C SER A 169 2.43 -6.88 -11.71
N GLY A 170 2.13 -5.58 -11.78
CA GLY A 170 1.31 -4.89 -10.78
C GLY A 170 -0.09 -5.52 -10.65
N VAL A 171 -0.77 -5.77 -11.77
CA VAL A 171 -2.09 -6.42 -11.77
C VAL A 171 -2.01 -7.82 -11.14
N LEU A 172 -1.01 -8.63 -11.49
CA LEU A 172 -0.83 -9.97 -10.91
C LEU A 172 -0.56 -9.94 -9.41
N ILE A 173 0.25 -8.98 -8.94
CA ILE A 173 0.50 -8.77 -7.50
C ILE A 173 -0.79 -8.35 -6.79
N GLY A 174 -1.57 -7.43 -7.38
CA GLY A 174 -2.86 -7.04 -6.84
C GLY A 174 -3.83 -8.23 -6.70
N LEU A 175 -3.98 -9.03 -7.75
CA LEU A 175 -4.83 -10.24 -7.72
C LEU A 175 -4.33 -11.28 -6.70
N ALA A 176 -3.01 -11.41 -6.53
CA ALA A 176 -2.44 -12.29 -5.52
C ALA A 176 -2.76 -11.76 -4.10
N SER A 177 -2.59 -10.47 -3.85
CA SER A 177 -2.96 -9.82 -2.59
C SER A 177 -4.45 -10.05 -2.30
N GLU A 178 -5.32 -9.77 -3.26
CA GLU A 178 -6.77 -9.98 -3.16
C GLU A 178 -7.09 -11.42 -2.75
N TYR A 179 -6.51 -12.42 -3.42
CA TYR A 179 -6.73 -13.83 -3.06
C TYR A 179 -6.35 -14.14 -1.59
N PHE A 180 -5.24 -13.60 -1.10
CA PHE A 180 -4.80 -13.84 0.28
C PHE A 180 -5.54 -13.01 1.32
N THR A 181 -6.29 -11.97 0.93
CA THR A 181 -7.02 -11.07 1.85
C THR A 181 -8.54 -11.08 1.72
N SER A 182 -9.12 -11.72 0.72
CA SER A 182 -10.60 -11.79 0.55
C SER A 182 -11.15 -13.20 0.31
N SER A 183 -10.30 -14.18 -0.02
CA SER A 183 -10.74 -15.48 -0.53
C SER A 183 -10.50 -16.64 0.47
N ARG A 184 -10.23 -17.86 -0.05
CA ARG A 184 -10.08 -19.10 0.73
C ARG A 184 -9.09 -19.01 1.91
N PRO A 185 -7.93 -18.34 1.82
CA PRO A 185 -7.01 -18.21 2.96
C PRO A 185 -7.67 -17.52 4.17
N VAL A 186 -8.45 -16.47 3.96
CA VAL A 186 -9.16 -15.76 5.03
C VAL A 186 -10.24 -16.63 5.65
N ALA A 187 -11.01 -17.36 4.84
CA ALA A 187 -12.00 -18.31 5.35
C ALA A 187 -11.36 -19.41 6.23
N GLN A 188 -10.14 -19.84 5.92
CA GLN A 188 -9.39 -20.80 6.75
C GLN A 188 -8.94 -20.20 8.09
N ILE A 189 -8.49 -18.94 8.07
CA ILE A 189 -8.13 -18.20 9.29
C ILE A 189 -9.35 -18.04 10.19
N ALA A 190 -10.48 -17.59 9.65
CA ALA A 190 -11.74 -17.46 10.38
C ALA A 190 -12.22 -18.81 10.97
N LEU A 191 -12.06 -19.91 10.22
CA LEU A 191 -12.36 -21.24 10.72
C LEU A 191 -11.44 -21.65 11.89
N ALA A 192 -10.15 -21.29 11.82
CA ALA A 192 -9.17 -21.56 12.86
C ALA A 192 -9.48 -20.82 14.18
N SER A 193 -10.19 -19.69 14.13
CA SER A 193 -10.67 -18.96 15.32
C SER A 193 -11.59 -19.78 16.21
N LYS A 194 -12.27 -20.82 15.68
CA LYS A 194 -13.09 -21.73 16.49
C LYS A 194 -12.28 -22.53 17.52
N SER A 195 -10.97 -22.67 17.31
CA SER A 195 -10.06 -23.37 18.24
C SER A 195 -9.30 -22.41 19.17
N GLY A 196 -9.59 -21.11 19.10
CA GLY A 196 -8.99 -20.07 19.95
C GLY A 196 -8.00 -19.14 19.23
N ALA A 197 -7.49 -18.15 19.97
CA ALA A 197 -6.62 -17.11 19.43
C ALA A 197 -5.27 -17.67 18.92
N ALA A 198 -4.70 -18.69 19.58
CA ALA A 198 -3.41 -19.25 19.18
C ALA A 198 -3.45 -19.89 17.77
N THR A 199 -4.49 -20.67 17.47
CA THR A 199 -4.67 -21.28 16.14
C THR A 199 -4.98 -20.24 15.08
N ASN A 200 -5.73 -19.18 15.42
CA ASN A 200 -5.97 -18.05 14.54
C ASN A 200 -4.65 -17.36 14.13
N ILE A 201 -3.81 -17.02 15.11
CA ILE A 201 -2.50 -16.38 14.88
C ILE A 201 -1.58 -17.27 14.03
N LEU A 202 -1.48 -18.56 14.34
CA LEU A 202 -0.67 -19.51 13.56
C LEU A 202 -1.14 -19.64 12.11
N SER A 203 -2.46 -19.69 11.90
CA SER A 203 -3.04 -19.73 10.55
C SER A 203 -2.76 -18.44 9.77
N GLY A 204 -2.90 -17.28 10.42
CA GLY A 204 -2.59 -15.97 9.85
C GLY A 204 -1.12 -15.83 9.45
N MET A 205 -0.19 -16.15 10.35
CA MET A 205 1.25 -16.14 10.06
C MET A 205 1.60 -17.06 8.88
N SER A 206 1.03 -18.27 8.85
CA SER A 206 1.24 -19.22 7.75
C SER A 206 0.69 -18.70 6.42
N ALA A 207 -0.47 -18.04 6.41
CA ALA A 207 -1.03 -17.42 5.20
C ALA A 207 -0.15 -16.27 4.71
N GLY A 208 0.32 -15.40 5.62
CA GLY A 208 1.23 -14.30 5.29
C GLY A 208 2.57 -14.76 4.73
N MET A 209 3.19 -15.80 5.30
CA MET A 209 4.43 -16.35 4.75
C MET A 209 4.24 -16.96 3.36
N ARG A 210 3.08 -17.58 3.10
CA ARG A 210 2.75 -18.14 1.78
C ARG A 210 2.41 -17.07 0.75
N SER A 211 1.84 -15.94 1.15
CA SER A 211 1.41 -14.89 0.22
C SER A 211 2.57 -14.24 -0.53
N VAL A 212 3.79 -14.30 0.01
CA VAL A 212 5.00 -13.72 -0.60
C VAL A 212 5.46 -14.45 -1.87
N VAL A 213 5.12 -15.72 -2.03
CA VAL A 213 5.64 -16.57 -3.11
C VAL A 213 5.27 -16.04 -4.49
N ILE A 214 3.99 -15.73 -4.72
CA ILE A 214 3.51 -15.27 -6.03
C ILE A 214 4.12 -13.90 -6.39
N PRO A 215 4.05 -12.87 -5.53
CA PRO A 215 4.68 -11.58 -5.81
C PRO A 215 6.17 -11.68 -6.13
N VAL A 216 6.95 -12.48 -5.38
CA VAL A 216 8.39 -12.61 -5.64
C VAL A 216 8.67 -13.28 -6.98
N VAL A 217 7.91 -14.31 -7.35
CA VAL A 217 8.03 -14.96 -8.68
C VAL A 217 7.68 -13.98 -9.79
N VAL A 218 6.60 -13.21 -9.63
CA VAL A 218 6.17 -12.20 -10.61
C VAL A 218 7.23 -11.12 -10.78
N ILE A 219 7.76 -10.55 -9.68
CA ILE A 219 8.82 -9.53 -9.72
C ILE A 219 10.08 -10.08 -10.38
N SER A 220 10.46 -11.32 -10.07
CA SER A 220 11.64 -11.97 -10.66
C SER A 220 11.49 -12.15 -12.17
N ALA A 221 10.32 -12.62 -12.62
CA ALA A 221 10.02 -12.76 -14.04
C ALA A 221 10.00 -11.39 -14.75
N ALA A 222 9.43 -10.37 -14.11
CA ALA A 222 9.37 -9.01 -14.63
C ALA A 222 10.76 -8.42 -14.83
N LEU A 223 11.62 -8.56 -13.81
CA LEU A 223 13.01 -8.13 -13.84
C LEU A 223 13.77 -8.77 -15.00
N LEU A 224 13.73 -10.11 -15.11
CA LEU A 224 14.46 -10.83 -16.17
C LEU A 224 13.96 -10.44 -17.57
N THR A 225 12.65 -10.33 -17.74
CA THR A 225 12.04 -9.99 -19.04
C THR A 225 12.35 -8.56 -19.44
N ALA A 226 12.21 -7.60 -18.52
CA ALA A 226 12.49 -6.21 -18.77
C ALA A 226 13.99 -5.96 -19.03
N TYR A 227 14.86 -6.65 -18.29
CA TYR A 227 16.31 -6.60 -18.49
C TYR A 227 16.73 -7.14 -19.86
N ALA A 228 16.14 -8.24 -20.32
CA ALA A 228 16.44 -8.80 -21.64
C ALA A 228 16.10 -7.85 -22.80
N GLY A 229 15.13 -6.95 -22.61
CA GLY A 229 14.73 -5.96 -23.62
C GLY A 229 15.67 -4.75 -23.70
N LEU A 230 15.83 -4.04 -22.58
CA LEU A 230 16.53 -2.74 -22.52
C LEU A 230 17.51 -2.63 -21.34
N GLY A 231 17.96 -3.75 -20.79
CA GLY A 231 18.84 -3.80 -19.62
C GLY A 231 18.22 -3.10 -18.42
N MET A 232 19.05 -2.34 -17.69
CA MET A 232 18.63 -1.62 -16.48
C MET A 232 17.56 -0.57 -16.76
N TYR A 233 17.59 0.07 -17.93
CA TYR A 233 16.54 1.02 -18.32
C TYR A 233 15.19 0.32 -18.51
N GLY A 234 15.19 -0.92 -19.03
CA GLY A 234 14.00 -1.75 -19.10
C GLY A 234 13.39 -2.05 -17.73
N ILE A 235 14.22 -2.42 -16.74
CA ILE A 235 13.76 -2.63 -15.34
C ILE A 235 13.13 -1.35 -14.79
N ALA A 236 13.75 -0.19 -15.01
CA ALA A 236 13.21 1.08 -14.55
C ALA A 236 11.88 1.44 -15.23
N LEU A 237 11.74 1.20 -16.54
CA LEU A 237 10.47 1.34 -17.27
C LEU A 237 9.39 0.39 -16.77
N ALA A 238 9.73 -0.83 -16.36
CA ALA A 238 8.80 -1.74 -15.72
C ALA A 238 8.33 -1.20 -14.35
N GLY A 239 9.23 -0.59 -13.56
CA GLY A 239 8.86 0.13 -12.34
C GLY A 239 7.88 1.28 -12.61
N VAL A 240 8.16 2.11 -13.61
CA VAL A 240 7.25 3.19 -14.06
C VAL A 240 5.92 2.62 -14.54
N GLY A 241 5.92 1.52 -15.29
CA GLY A 241 4.71 0.87 -15.76
C GLY A 241 3.83 0.36 -14.62
N MET A 242 4.43 -0.28 -13.61
CA MET A 242 3.70 -0.78 -12.44
C MET A 242 2.95 0.32 -11.68
N LEU A 243 3.53 1.53 -11.62
CA LEU A 243 2.91 2.69 -10.98
C LEU A 243 2.26 3.66 -11.99
N GLY A 244 2.20 3.32 -13.27
CA GLY A 244 1.73 4.23 -14.31
C GLY A 244 0.27 4.63 -14.12
N THR A 245 -0.54 3.74 -13.56
CA THR A 245 -1.96 3.96 -13.21
C THR A 245 -2.16 4.29 -11.73
N LEU A 246 -1.13 4.79 -11.04
CA LEU A 246 -1.21 5.08 -9.61
C LEU A 246 -2.38 5.99 -9.24
N GLY A 247 -2.79 6.92 -10.11
CA GLY A 247 -3.91 7.82 -9.81
C GLY A 247 -5.21 7.09 -9.49
N ILE A 248 -5.57 6.05 -10.25
CA ILE A 248 -6.76 5.23 -9.95
C ILE A 248 -6.48 4.26 -8.80
N SER A 249 -5.29 3.66 -8.74
CA SER A 249 -4.94 2.72 -7.66
C SER A 249 -4.99 3.40 -6.28
N LEU A 250 -4.45 4.62 -6.16
CA LEU A 250 -4.51 5.41 -4.93
C LEU A 250 -5.93 5.84 -4.60
N SER A 251 -6.78 6.13 -5.60
CA SER A 251 -8.20 6.43 -5.37
C SER A 251 -8.96 5.22 -4.83
N VAL A 252 -8.60 4.00 -5.25
CA VAL A 252 -9.18 2.74 -4.78
C VAL A 252 -8.64 2.35 -3.40
N ASP A 253 -7.40 2.72 -3.10
CA ASP A 253 -6.76 2.49 -1.81
C ASP A 253 -7.34 3.43 -0.73
N ALA A 254 -7.37 4.73 -1.00
CA ALA A 254 -7.95 5.75 -0.11
C ALA A 254 -9.46 5.59 0.13
N TYR A 255 -10.15 4.79 -0.68
CA TYR A 255 -11.56 4.46 -0.47
C TYR A 255 -11.78 3.70 0.85
N GLY A 256 -10.83 2.84 1.27
CA GLY A 256 -10.96 2.01 2.48
C GLY A 256 -11.09 2.83 3.76
N PRO A 257 -10.11 3.67 4.11
CA PRO A 257 -10.17 4.52 5.31
C PRO A 257 -11.39 5.46 5.35
N ILE A 258 -11.89 5.89 4.17
CA ILE A 258 -13.11 6.69 4.08
C ILE A 258 -14.34 5.86 4.46
N ALA A 259 -14.41 4.60 4.01
CA ALA A 259 -15.51 3.69 4.36
C ALA A 259 -15.47 3.30 5.85
N ASP A 260 -14.27 3.09 6.39
CA ASP A 260 -14.03 2.80 7.80
C ASP A 260 -14.53 3.94 8.69
N ASN A 261 -14.06 5.17 8.45
CA ASN A 261 -14.54 6.36 9.16
C ASN A 261 -16.05 6.60 8.99
N ALA A 262 -16.62 6.25 7.83
CA ALA A 262 -18.07 6.36 7.65
C ALA A 262 -18.82 5.38 8.56
N GLY A 263 -18.27 4.19 8.78
CA GLY A 263 -18.77 3.21 9.76
C GLY A 263 -18.63 3.72 11.19
N GLY A 264 -17.46 4.25 11.55
CA GLY A 264 -17.23 4.82 12.87
C GLY A 264 -18.18 5.98 13.18
N ILE A 265 -18.36 6.92 12.24
CA ILE A 265 -19.34 8.01 12.37
C ILE A 265 -20.77 7.48 12.50
N ALA A 266 -21.12 6.42 11.76
CA ALA A 266 -22.46 5.83 11.85
C ALA A 266 -22.76 5.28 13.25
N GLU A 267 -21.79 4.61 13.87
CA GLU A 267 -21.94 4.09 15.23
C GLU A 267 -21.92 5.22 16.28
N LEU A 268 -20.95 6.13 16.19
CA LEU A 268 -20.79 7.27 17.10
C LEU A 268 -22.04 8.17 17.15
N THR A 269 -22.76 8.28 16.04
CA THR A 269 -23.99 9.10 15.95
C THR A 269 -25.28 8.31 16.13
N GLY A 270 -25.20 7.00 16.44
CA GLY A 270 -26.36 6.16 16.69
C GLY A 270 -27.30 6.02 15.47
N GLN A 271 -26.73 5.89 14.27
CA GLN A 271 -27.50 5.68 13.05
C GLN A 271 -28.23 4.33 13.07
N LEU A 272 -29.15 4.14 12.11
CA LEU A 272 -29.86 2.87 11.95
C LEU A 272 -28.87 1.73 11.63
N PRO A 273 -29.08 0.49 12.11
CA PRO A 273 -28.18 -0.65 11.88
C PRO A 273 -27.87 -0.93 10.40
N ILE A 274 -28.82 -0.62 9.50
CA ILE A 274 -28.62 -0.76 8.04
C ILE A 274 -27.51 0.15 7.51
N VAL A 275 -27.20 1.26 8.18
CA VAL A 275 -26.09 2.14 7.82
C VAL A 275 -24.77 1.46 8.16
N ARG A 276 -24.64 0.91 9.38
CA ARG A 276 -23.43 0.16 9.79
C ARG A 276 -23.23 -1.09 8.94
N GLU A 277 -24.29 -1.87 8.67
CA GLU A 277 -24.21 -3.05 7.79
C GLU A 277 -23.68 -2.68 6.39
N ARG A 278 -24.11 -1.53 5.85
CA ARG A 278 -23.60 -1.04 4.57
C ARG A 278 -22.15 -0.61 4.66
N THR A 279 -21.77 0.16 5.68
CA THR A 279 -20.38 0.63 5.84
C THR A 279 -19.42 -0.53 6.09
N ASP A 280 -19.81 -1.56 6.85
CA ASP A 280 -19.00 -2.76 7.08
C ASP A 280 -18.72 -3.52 5.77
N GLN A 281 -19.70 -3.57 4.85
CA GLN A 281 -19.48 -4.16 3.52
C GLN A 281 -18.47 -3.34 2.70
N LEU A 282 -18.50 -2.01 2.81
CA LEU A 282 -17.56 -1.12 2.12
C LEU A 282 -16.17 -1.19 2.75
N ASP A 283 -16.07 -1.27 4.07
CA ASP A 283 -14.80 -1.39 4.80
C ASP A 283 -14.11 -2.73 4.54
N SER A 284 -14.84 -3.84 4.56
CA SER A 284 -14.32 -5.16 4.15
C SER A 284 -13.67 -5.13 2.76
N LEU A 285 -14.28 -4.39 1.83
CA LEU A 285 -13.70 -4.16 0.51
C LEU A 285 -12.45 -3.28 0.58
N GLY A 286 -12.49 -2.21 1.38
CA GLY A 286 -11.36 -1.32 1.68
C GLY A 286 -10.12 -2.04 2.22
N ASN A 287 -10.32 -3.00 3.13
CA ASN A 287 -9.25 -3.83 3.68
C ASN A 287 -8.51 -4.63 2.60
N THR A 288 -9.25 -5.10 1.60
CA THR A 288 -8.67 -5.80 0.44
C THR A 288 -7.94 -4.84 -0.49
N THR A 289 -8.49 -3.65 -0.75
CA THR A 289 -7.84 -2.66 -1.61
C THR A 289 -6.57 -2.10 -0.98
N ALA A 290 -6.54 -1.93 0.35
CA ALA A 290 -5.35 -1.58 1.12
C ALA A 290 -4.22 -2.61 0.98
N ALA A 291 -4.55 -3.89 1.01
CA ALA A 291 -3.58 -4.96 0.79
C ALA A 291 -3.04 -4.97 -0.66
N MET A 292 -3.90 -4.70 -1.65
CA MET A 292 -3.47 -4.53 -3.03
C MET A 292 -2.51 -3.34 -3.17
N GLY A 293 -2.86 -2.18 -2.63
CA GLY A 293 -2.04 -0.97 -2.66
C GLY A 293 -0.65 -1.17 -2.04
N LYS A 294 -0.58 -1.82 -0.87
CA LYS A 294 0.69 -2.25 -0.24
C LYS A 294 1.49 -3.18 -1.15
N GLY A 295 0.83 -4.12 -1.85
CA GLY A 295 1.47 -4.99 -2.83
C GLY A 295 2.11 -4.22 -4.00
N PHE A 296 1.41 -3.22 -4.55
CA PHE A 296 1.95 -2.33 -5.60
C PHE A 296 3.17 -1.54 -5.11
N ALA A 297 3.09 -0.97 -3.90
CA ALA A 297 4.20 -0.22 -3.29
C ALA A 297 5.45 -1.11 -3.16
N VAL A 298 5.31 -2.31 -2.57
CA VAL A 298 6.44 -3.25 -2.40
C VAL A 298 7.00 -3.74 -3.73
N GLY A 299 6.13 -4.11 -4.69
CA GLY A 299 6.57 -4.60 -5.99
C GLY A 299 7.34 -3.55 -6.79
N SER A 300 6.85 -2.31 -6.78
CA SER A 300 7.49 -1.20 -7.47
C SER A 300 8.77 -0.75 -6.76
N ALA A 301 8.81 -0.78 -5.43
CA ALA A 301 9.99 -0.53 -4.63
C ALA A 301 11.11 -1.53 -4.94
N ALA A 302 10.80 -2.81 -5.15
CA ALA A 302 11.79 -3.82 -5.53
C ALA A 302 12.44 -3.53 -6.90
N LEU A 303 11.63 -3.22 -7.92
CA LEU A 303 12.12 -2.87 -9.25
C LEU A 303 12.93 -1.55 -9.23
N THR A 304 12.42 -0.55 -8.53
CA THR A 304 13.04 0.78 -8.40
C THR A 304 14.34 0.72 -7.60
N SER A 305 14.38 -0.06 -6.52
CA SER A 305 15.59 -0.23 -5.69
C SER A 305 16.73 -0.85 -6.50
N LEU A 306 16.44 -1.84 -7.35
CA LEU A 306 17.45 -2.42 -8.23
C LEU A 306 17.96 -1.42 -9.29
N ALA A 307 17.05 -0.64 -9.87
CA ALA A 307 17.41 0.43 -10.81
C ALA A 307 18.31 1.50 -10.16
N LEU A 308 17.97 1.92 -8.93
CA LEU A 308 18.79 2.85 -8.15
C LEU A 308 20.12 2.24 -7.70
N PHE A 309 20.14 0.95 -7.37
CA PHE A 309 21.37 0.22 -7.03
C PHE A 309 22.33 0.18 -8.22
N SER A 310 21.81 -0.04 -9.44
CA SER A 310 22.60 0.06 -10.68
C SER A 310 23.13 1.47 -10.91
N SER A 311 22.30 2.49 -10.66
CA SER A 311 22.71 3.90 -10.77
C SER A 311 23.82 4.24 -9.74
N PHE A 312 23.71 3.71 -8.52
CA PHE A 312 24.73 3.84 -7.49
C PHE A 312 26.04 3.16 -7.89
N ALA A 313 25.98 1.92 -8.39
CA ALA A 313 27.16 1.20 -8.86
C ALA A 313 27.88 1.98 -9.99
N GLN A 314 27.13 2.56 -10.93
CA GLN A 314 27.67 3.43 -11.97
C GLN A 314 28.33 4.69 -11.41
N ALA A 315 27.66 5.39 -10.47
CA ALA A 315 28.20 6.58 -9.84
C ALA A 315 29.50 6.32 -9.05
N MET A 316 29.58 5.14 -8.41
CA MET A 316 30.77 4.71 -7.66
C MET A 316 31.86 4.10 -8.55
N ASN A 317 31.66 4.02 -9.87
CA ASN A 317 32.54 3.32 -10.81
C ASN A 317 32.82 1.87 -10.37
N LEU A 318 31.77 1.17 -9.91
CA LEU A 318 31.78 -0.25 -9.54
C LEU A 318 31.22 -1.08 -10.70
N PRO A 319 32.06 -1.55 -11.65
CA PRO A 319 31.59 -2.25 -12.84
C PRO A 319 31.02 -3.64 -12.53
N VAL A 320 31.47 -4.27 -11.44
CA VAL A 320 31.04 -5.60 -11.01
C VAL A 320 30.85 -5.60 -9.50
N LEU A 321 29.70 -6.08 -9.04
CA LEU A 321 29.45 -6.40 -7.64
C LEU A 321 29.66 -7.90 -7.44
N ASP A 322 30.83 -8.28 -6.92
CA ASP A 322 31.16 -9.68 -6.67
C ASP A 322 30.52 -10.16 -5.36
N VAL A 323 29.53 -11.05 -5.47
CA VAL A 323 28.87 -11.67 -4.32
C VAL A 323 29.78 -12.65 -3.56
N LEU A 324 30.95 -12.98 -4.10
CA LEU A 324 31.97 -13.78 -3.41
C LEU A 324 32.93 -12.90 -2.58
N ASP A 325 32.91 -11.57 -2.73
CA ASP A 325 33.67 -10.68 -1.85
C ASP A 325 33.08 -10.73 -0.43
N PRO A 326 33.87 -11.13 0.59
CA PRO A 326 33.41 -11.17 1.97
C PRO A 326 32.80 -9.86 2.48
N ARG A 327 33.24 -8.70 1.95
CA ARG A 327 32.69 -7.38 2.31
C ARG A 327 31.27 -7.21 1.78
N VAL A 328 31.01 -7.67 0.57
CA VAL A 328 29.67 -7.65 -0.04
C VAL A 328 28.74 -8.59 0.70
N VAL A 329 29.18 -9.82 0.99
CA VAL A 329 28.40 -10.80 1.77
C VAL A 329 28.09 -10.28 3.18
N ALA A 330 29.08 -9.70 3.87
CA ALA A 330 28.86 -9.08 5.18
C ALA A 330 27.83 -7.93 5.10
N GLY A 331 27.92 -7.10 4.06
CA GLY A 331 26.94 -6.05 3.78
C GLY A 331 25.53 -6.60 3.51
N MET A 332 25.41 -7.71 2.77
CA MET A 332 24.13 -8.39 2.53
C MET A 332 23.52 -8.95 3.81
N PHE A 333 24.31 -9.60 4.67
CA PHE A 333 23.83 -10.09 5.97
C PHE A 333 23.34 -8.95 6.86
N LEU A 334 24.14 -7.90 7.03
CA LEU A 334 23.76 -6.72 7.81
C LEU A 334 22.51 -6.04 7.23
N GLY A 335 22.46 -5.87 5.91
CA GLY A 335 21.31 -5.31 5.21
C GLY A 335 20.04 -6.14 5.38
N SER A 336 20.13 -7.47 5.35
CA SER A 336 18.99 -8.36 5.53
C SER A 336 18.41 -8.35 6.96
N VAL A 337 19.20 -7.96 7.96
CA VAL A 337 18.75 -7.82 9.35
C VAL A 337 17.99 -6.52 9.58
N LEU A 338 18.27 -5.46 8.79
CA LEU A 338 17.65 -4.15 9.00
C LEU A 338 16.11 -4.17 8.98
N PRO A 339 15.42 -4.85 8.05
CA PRO A 339 13.96 -4.94 8.08
C PRO A 339 13.44 -5.59 9.37
N PHE A 340 14.07 -6.66 9.85
CA PHE A 340 13.68 -7.32 11.10
C PHE A 340 13.86 -6.42 12.31
N TRP A 341 15.01 -5.75 12.39
CA TRP A 341 15.30 -4.86 13.51
C TRP A 341 14.35 -3.66 13.51
N PHE A 342 14.11 -3.06 12.35
CA PHE A 342 13.16 -1.97 12.20
C PHE A 342 11.73 -2.40 12.56
N SER A 343 11.27 -3.57 12.09
CA SER A 343 9.96 -4.11 12.47
C SER A 343 9.85 -4.36 13.97
N ALA A 344 10.90 -4.84 14.64
CA ALA A 344 10.90 -5.04 16.09
C ALA A 344 10.68 -3.71 16.85
N LEU A 345 11.38 -2.64 16.44
CA LEU A 345 11.21 -1.31 17.03
C LEU A 345 9.79 -0.78 16.85
N LEU A 346 9.19 -0.98 15.66
CA LEU A 346 7.82 -0.54 15.39
C LEU A 346 6.77 -1.32 16.20
N ILE A 347 6.93 -2.65 16.28
CA ILE A 347 6.03 -3.51 17.08
C ILE A 347 6.12 -3.14 18.56
N GLU A 348 7.33 -2.90 19.07
CA GLU A 348 7.54 -2.46 20.45
C GLU A 348 6.89 -1.10 20.71
N ALA A 349 7.07 -0.12 19.82
CA ALA A 349 6.46 1.20 19.95
C ALA A 349 4.93 1.15 19.98
N VAL A 350 4.31 0.43 19.02
CA VAL A 350 2.85 0.22 19.00
C VAL A 350 2.40 -0.49 20.28
N GLY A 351 3.09 -1.56 20.68
CA GLY A 351 2.74 -2.34 21.86
C GLY A 351 2.79 -1.52 23.15
N SER A 352 3.83 -0.72 23.35
CA SER A 352 3.94 0.14 24.54
C SER A 352 2.85 1.20 24.59
N THR A 353 2.54 1.85 23.46
CA THR A 353 1.52 2.91 23.40
C THR A 353 0.11 2.33 23.51
N ALA A 354 -0.16 1.18 22.88
CA ALA A 354 -1.43 0.47 23.02
C ALA A 354 -1.70 0.08 24.48
N MET A 355 -0.67 -0.34 25.25
CA MET A 355 -0.86 -0.66 26.67
C MET A 355 -1.22 0.56 27.52
N LEU A 356 -0.70 1.75 27.19
CA LEU A 356 -1.12 3.01 27.80
C LEU A 356 -2.58 3.33 27.43
N MET A 357 -2.95 3.16 26.16
CA MET A 357 -4.32 3.34 25.67
C MET A 357 -5.30 2.42 26.40
N VAL A 358 -5.00 1.13 26.49
CA VAL A 358 -5.78 0.13 27.22
C VAL A 358 -5.94 0.53 28.69
N ALA A 359 -4.87 0.99 29.34
CA ALA A 359 -4.93 1.42 30.74
C ALA A 359 -5.85 2.64 30.92
N GLU A 360 -5.81 3.60 30.00
CA GLU A 360 -6.66 4.80 30.05
C GLU A 360 -8.13 4.48 29.76
N VAL A 361 -8.43 3.68 28.75
CA VAL A 361 -9.81 3.25 28.46
C VAL A 361 -10.41 2.51 29.66
N ARG A 362 -9.65 1.58 30.27
CA ARG A 362 -10.05 0.90 31.51
C ARG A 362 -10.26 1.86 32.67
N ARG A 363 -9.38 2.86 32.82
CA ARG A 363 -9.48 3.88 33.88
C ARG A 363 -10.79 4.65 33.74
N GLN A 364 -11.10 5.14 32.54
CA GLN A 364 -12.33 5.88 32.29
C GLN A 364 -13.58 5.04 32.52
N PHE A 365 -13.63 3.79 32.04
CA PHE A 365 -14.77 2.90 32.30
C PHE A 365 -14.97 2.59 33.78
N ARG A 366 -13.90 2.55 34.58
CA ARG A 366 -13.98 2.31 36.02
C ARG A 366 -14.31 3.56 36.83
N GLU A 367 -13.75 4.70 36.46
CA GLU A 367 -13.76 5.92 37.30
C GLU A 367 -14.85 6.92 36.92
N ILE A 368 -15.33 6.93 35.66
CA ILE A 368 -16.39 7.84 35.21
C ILE A 368 -17.75 7.17 35.46
N PRO A 369 -18.52 7.60 36.48
CA PRO A 369 -19.80 6.96 36.80
C PRO A 369 -20.80 7.22 35.68
N GLY A 370 -21.49 6.17 35.22
CA GLY A 370 -22.50 6.29 34.17
C GLY A 370 -21.96 6.14 32.74
N LEU A 371 -20.65 6.06 32.53
CA LEU A 371 -20.06 6.00 31.18
C LEU A 371 -20.50 4.75 30.41
N LEU A 372 -20.35 3.56 30.99
CA LEU A 372 -20.78 2.29 30.37
C LEU A 372 -22.29 2.23 30.13
N GLN A 373 -23.07 2.94 30.96
CA GLN A 373 -24.52 3.06 30.81
C GLN A 373 -24.93 4.12 29.77
N GLY A 374 -23.98 4.86 29.19
CA GLY A 374 -24.25 5.95 28.24
C GLY A 374 -24.84 7.21 28.88
N LEU A 375 -24.68 7.37 30.20
CA LEU A 375 -25.19 8.51 30.98
C LEU A 375 -24.15 9.61 31.18
N ALA A 376 -22.88 9.32 30.93
CA ALA A 376 -21.76 10.26 30.99
C ALA A 376 -20.95 10.20 29.70
N ALA A 377 -20.33 11.33 29.33
CA ALA A 377 -19.44 11.39 28.18
C ALA A 377 -18.05 10.83 28.51
N SER A 378 -17.43 10.18 27.54
CA SER A 378 -16.01 9.80 27.57
C SER A 378 -15.11 11.04 27.44
N ASP A 379 -13.81 10.90 27.76
CA ASP A 379 -12.79 11.91 27.47
C ASP A 379 -11.85 11.40 26.36
N PRO A 380 -12.13 11.72 25.08
CA PRO A 380 -11.30 11.28 23.97
C PRO A 380 -9.97 12.01 23.88
N ASN A 381 -9.84 13.20 24.48
CA ASN A 381 -8.60 13.97 24.40
C ASN A 381 -7.45 13.28 25.14
N ALA A 382 -7.75 12.57 26.22
CA ALA A 382 -6.77 11.74 26.92
C ALA A 382 -6.20 10.65 26.02
N CYS A 383 -7.06 9.95 25.26
CA CYS A 383 -6.63 8.94 24.30
C CYS A 383 -5.82 9.54 23.15
N ILE A 384 -6.29 10.65 22.56
CA ILE A 384 -5.56 11.37 21.49
C ILE A 384 -4.17 11.81 21.96
N ALA A 385 -4.05 12.29 23.20
CA ALA A 385 -2.77 12.72 23.77
C ALA A 385 -1.81 11.55 24.05
N ILE A 386 -2.30 10.32 24.21
CA ILE A 386 -1.45 9.12 24.35
C ILE A 386 -0.87 8.70 23.00
N SER A 387 -1.66 8.78 21.92
CA SER A 387 -1.22 8.39 20.58
C SER A 387 -0.40 9.46 19.85
N THR A 388 -0.52 10.74 20.27
CA THR A 388 0.27 11.90 19.76
C THR A 388 1.66 11.95 20.40
#